data_AF-A0A2G9TBX9-F1
#
_entry.id   AF-A0A2G9TBX9-F1
#
_cell.length_a   1.000
_cell.length_b   1.000
_cell.length_c   1.000
_cell.angle_alpha   90.00
_cell.angle_beta   90.00
_cell.angle_gamma   90.00
#
_symmetry.space_group_name_H-M   'P 1'
#
loop_
_entity.id
_entity.type
_entity.pdbx_description
1 polymer ?
#
loop_
_entity_poly.entity_id
_entity_poly.type
_entity_poly.pdbx_seq_one_letter_code
_entity_poly.pdbx_strand_id
1 'polypeptide(L)' 'MQEEGTSSNAEEFVEGLLPVVPLTTCPHLTQTTEVPEEGIDANSVCDVCNEAAEPWVCLTCYKASAYVV' A
#
# COMPACT_ATOMS: atom_id res chain seq x y z
N MET A 1 -18.49 -39.08 38.88
CA MET A 1 -17.86 -38.87 37.57
C MET A 1 -18.82 -38.04 36.74
N GLN A 2 -18.70 -36.73 36.80
CA GLN A 2 -19.37 -35.78 35.92
C GLN A 2 -18.26 -34.89 35.38
N GLU A 3 -18.06 -34.93 34.07
CA GLU A 3 -17.09 -34.12 33.35
C GLU A 3 -17.79 -32.82 32.96
N GLU A 4 -17.32 -31.70 33.52
CA GLU A 4 -17.90 -30.38 33.25
C GLU A 4 -17.18 -29.80 32.03
N GLY A 5 -17.93 -29.71 30.93
CA GLY A 5 -17.46 -29.23 29.64
C GLY A 5 -16.95 -27.80 29.76
N THR A 6 -15.65 -27.62 29.52
CA THR A 6 -15.10 -26.32 29.17
C THR A 6 -15.56 -25.96 27.75
N SER A 7 -16.69 -25.26 27.64
CA SER A 7 -16.95 -24.46 26.44
C SER A 7 -16.35 -23.07 26.66
N SER A 8 -15.03 -23.00 26.69
CA SER A 8 -14.37 -21.74 26.34
C SER A 8 -14.29 -21.71 24.83
N ASN A 9 -15.30 -21.15 24.17
CA ASN A 9 -15.09 -20.60 22.84
C ASN A 9 -14.33 -19.29 23.08
N ALA A 10 -13.03 -19.44 23.38
CA ALA A 10 -12.09 -18.35 23.24
C ALA A 10 -12.03 -18.10 21.74
N GLU A 11 -12.77 -17.10 21.27
CA GLU A 11 -12.43 -16.44 20.02
C GLU A 11 -11.05 -15.84 20.23
N GLU A 12 -10.04 -16.67 19.96
CA GLU A 12 -8.64 -16.31 19.94
C GLU A 12 -8.52 -15.18 18.93
N PHE A 13 -8.36 -13.96 19.43
CA PHE A 13 -8.11 -12.80 18.61
C PHE A 13 -6.74 -13.05 17.97
N VAL A 14 -6.75 -13.54 16.73
CA VAL A 14 -5.53 -13.67 15.96
C VAL A 14 -5.00 -12.25 15.81
N GLU A 15 -3.97 -11.90 16.56
CA GLU A 15 -3.11 -10.74 16.33
C GLU A 15 -2.40 -10.97 14.97
N GLY A 16 -3.19 -10.87 13.91
CA GLY A 16 -2.83 -11.16 12.54
C GLY A 16 -3.09 -9.93 11.69
N LEU A 17 -2.20 -9.71 10.73
CA LEU A 17 -2.36 -8.65 9.75
C LEU A 17 -3.68 -8.86 8.99
N LEU A 18 -4.56 -7.86 9.05
CA LEU A 18 -5.79 -7.85 8.27
C LEU A 18 -5.40 -7.53 6.81
N PRO A 19 -5.68 -8.42 5.84
CA PRO A 19 -5.33 -8.17 4.46
C PRO A 19 -6.17 -7.01 3.92
N VAL A 20 -5.50 -6.04 3.31
CA VAL A 20 -6.15 -4.98 2.55
C VAL A 20 -6.44 -5.52 1.15
N VAL A 21 -7.70 -5.48 0.73
CA VAL A 21 -8.11 -5.82 -0.63
C VAL A 21 -8.16 -4.53 -1.46
N PRO A 22 -7.36 -4.40 -2.54
CA PRO A 22 -7.41 -3.21 -3.39
C PRO A 22 -8.78 -3.00 -4.01
N LEU A 23 -9.18 -1.74 -4.15
CA LEU A 23 -10.36 -1.39 -4.94
C LEU A 23 -10.10 -1.70 -6.42
N THR A 24 -11.08 -2.28 -7.10
CA THR A 24 -11.00 -2.57 -8.54
C THR A 24 -11.13 -1.31 -9.41
N THR A 25 -11.60 -0.21 -8.84
CA THR A 25 -11.76 1.08 -9.51
C THR A 25 -11.75 2.22 -8.49
N CYS A 26 -11.48 3.44 -8.96
CA CYS A 26 -11.62 4.66 -8.17
C CYS A 26 -12.01 5.83 -9.10
N PRO A 27 -12.70 6.87 -8.59
CA PRO A 27 -13.11 8.02 -9.39
C PRO A 27 -11.93 8.85 -9.92
N HIS A 28 -10.71 8.57 -9.45
CA HIS A 28 -9.48 9.27 -9.82
C HIS A 28 -8.74 8.61 -10.99
N LEU A 29 -9.18 7.43 -11.46
CA LEU A 29 -8.48 6.67 -12.51
C LEU A 29 -8.38 7.47 -13.83
N THR A 30 -9.33 8.37 -14.09
CA THR A 30 -9.30 9.25 -15.28
C THR A 30 -8.22 10.34 -15.23
N GLN A 31 -7.57 10.54 -14.08
CA GLN A 31 -6.50 11.52 -13.90
C GLN A 31 -5.12 10.97 -14.26
N THR A 32 -5.00 9.66 -14.52
CA THR A 32 -3.74 9.05 -14.95
C THR A 32 -3.47 9.39 -16.41
N THR A 33 -2.20 9.60 -16.72
CA THR A 33 -1.71 9.86 -18.09
C THR A 33 -1.08 8.60 -18.70
N GLU A 34 -0.78 8.64 -19.99
CA GLU A 34 -0.01 7.58 -20.65
C GLU A 34 1.40 7.49 -20.08
N VAL A 35 1.94 6.27 -20.02
CA VAL A 35 3.30 6.03 -19.53
C VAL A 35 4.31 6.65 -20.51
N PRO A 36 5.35 7.37 -20.03
CA PRO A 36 6.40 7.93 -20.89
C PRO A 36 7.12 6.85 -21.70
N GLU A 37 7.67 7.20 -22.87
CA GLU A 37 8.37 6.25 -23.74
C GLU A 37 9.60 5.63 -23.05
N GLU A 38 10.26 6.40 -22.19
CA GLU A 38 11.39 5.99 -21.36
C GLU A 38 11.01 5.06 -20.20
N GLY A 39 9.72 4.91 -19.90
CA GLY A 39 9.21 4.10 -18.79
C GLY A 39 9.23 4.81 -17.44
N ILE A 40 9.19 4.01 -16.36
CA ILE A 40 9.21 4.49 -14.96
C ILE A 40 10.42 3.87 -14.27
N ASP A 41 11.31 4.71 -13.73
CA ASP A 41 12.46 4.24 -12.95
C ASP A 41 12.10 4.06 -11.47
N ALA A 42 11.98 2.80 -11.05
CA ALA A 42 11.70 2.41 -9.66
C ALA A 42 12.87 2.70 -8.69
N ASN A 43 14.07 3.02 -9.21
CA ASN A 43 15.24 3.39 -8.40
C ASN A 43 15.47 4.90 -8.33
N SER A 44 14.54 5.70 -8.88
CA SER A 44 14.59 7.15 -8.79
C SER A 44 14.58 7.62 -7.33
N VAL A 45 15.15 8.79 -7.08
CA VAL A 45 15.15 9.46 -5.77
C VAL A 45 14.10 10.56 -5.75
N CYS A 46 13.70 11.01 -4.56
CA CYS A 46 12.79 12.14 -4.42
C CYS A 46 13.37 13.42 -5.05
N ASP A 47 12.61 14.08 -5.93
CA ASP A 47 13.01 15.32 -6.60
C ASP A 47 13.19 16.52 -5.63
N VAL A 48 12.65 16.41 -4.40
CA VAL A 48 12.67 17.48 -3.39
C VAL A 48 13.77 17.28 -2.35
N CYS A 49 13.88 16.08 -1.77
CA CYS A 49 14.84 15.79 -0.70
C CYS A 49 16.01 14.89 -1.11
N ASN A 50 16.01 14.36 -2.34
CA ASN A 50 17.04 13.45 -2.86
C ASN A 50 17.21 12.15 -2.05
N GLU A 51 16.17 11.73 -1.32
CA GLU A 51 16.14 10.46 -0.61
C GLU A 51 15.71 9.31 -1.53
N ALA A 52 16.38 8.16 -1.39
CA ALA A 52 16.04 6.93 -2.10
C ALA A 52 15.04 6.06 -1.33
N ALA A 53 14.71 6.43 -0.08
CA ALA A 53 13.74 5.72 0.73
C ALA A 53 12.32 6.19 0.40
N GLU A 54 11.44 5.23 0.09
CA GLU A 54 10.02 5.44 -0.19
C GLU A 54 9.68 6.50 -1.27
N PRO A 55 10.36 6.51 -2.45
CA PRO A 55 9.97 7.38 -3.55
C PRO A 55 8.68 6.87 -4.19
N TRP A 56 7.71 7.77 -4.38
CA TRP A 56 6.48 7.50 -5.11
C TRP A 56 6.41 8.34 -6.38
N VAL A 57 5.99 7.72 -7.48
CA VAL A 57 5.79 8.39 -8.77
C VAL A 57 4.35 8.86 -8.92
N CYS A 58 4.15 10.11 -9.35
CA CYS A 58 2.84 10.60 -9.71
C CYS A 58 2.40 10.04 -11.08
N LEU A 59 1.25 9.37 -11.17
CA LEU A 59 0.74 8.83 -12.44
C LEU A 59 0.11 9.88 -13.38
N THR A 60 0.22 11.17 -13.05
CA THR A 60 -0.22 12.29 -13.90
C THR A 60 0.96 13.10 -14.46
N CYS A 61 2.09 13.19 -13.73
CA CYS A 61 3.23 14.02 -14.13
C CYS A 61 4.59 13.32 -14.04
N TYR A 62 4.62 12.06 -13.58
CA TYR A 62 5.80 11.19 -13.46
C TYR A 62 6.98 11.75 -12.65
N LYS A 63 6.75 12.77 -11.84
CA LYS A 63 7.73 13.24 -10.84
C LYS A 63 7.81 12.28 -9.65
N ALA A 64 9.02 12.10 -9.13
CA ALA A 64 9.28 11.26 -7.97
C ALA A 64 9.26 12.14 -6.70
N SER A 65 8.41 11.78 -5.75
CA SER A 65 8.34 12.46 -4.44
C SER A 65 8.30 11.41 -3.34
N ALA A 66 9.19 11.53 -2.37
CA ALA A 66 9.09 10.82 -1.11
C ALA A 66 8.24 11.64 -0.14
N TYR A 67 7.44 10.97 0.68
CA TYR A 67 6.89 11.58 1.88
C TYR A 67 7.93 11.42 2.97
N VAL A 68 8.41 12.54 3.53
CA VAL A 68 9.28 12.50 4.69
C VAL A 68 8.38 12.16 5.88
N VAL A 69 8.30 10.87 6.22
CA VAL A 69 7.63 10.41 7.45
C VAL A 69 8.37 10.87 8.70
#